data_AF-A0A7C4LFT3-F1
#
_entry.id   AF-A0A7C4LFT3-F1
#
_cell.length_a   1.000
_cell.length_b   1.000
_cell.length_c   1.000
_cell.angle_alpha   90.00
_cell.angle_beta   90.00
_cell.angle_gamma   90.00
#
_symmetry.space_group_name_H-M   'P 1'
#
loop_
_entity.id
_entity.type
_entity.pdbx_description
1 polymer ?
#
loop_
_entity_poly.entity_id
_entity_poly.type
_entity_poly.pdbx_seq_one_letter_code
_entity_poly.pdbx_strand_id
1 'polypeptide(L)'
;MLEWGRLTGKKIVFGKDSEVSGLVIGCEIEIGRNAEVERVIGGRVVIRRGAEVGYVEAHSVLVERGAEVEELRYVKDAEVYEDALIHLKTKISELSEKIVCEE
;
A
#
# COMPACT_ATOMS: atom_id res chain seq x y z
N MET A 1 4.70 -1.25 -17.11
CA MET A 1 3.46 -1.98 -16.77
C MET A 1 3.65 -3.49 -16.60
N LEU A 2 3.50 -3.96 -15.36
CA LEU A 2 3.39 -5.37 -14.98
C LEU A 2 1.90 -5.70 -14.74
N GLU A 3 1.32 -6.65 -15.49
CA GLU A 3 -0.07 -7.12 -15.31
C GLU A 3 -0.11 -8.45 -14.57
N TRP A 4 -0.56 -8.44 -13.32
CA TRP A 4 -0.65 -9.62 -12.46
C TRP A 4 -2.05 -9.64 -11.88
N GLY A 5 -2.84 -10.70 -12.12
CA GLY A 5 -4.19 -10.76 -11.53
C GLY A 5 -4.15 -10.69 -10.00
N ARG A 6 -3.14 -11.31 -9.37
CA ARG A 6 -2.88 -11.28 -7.93
C ARG A 6 -1.41 -11.61 -7.66
N LEU A 7 -0.72 -10.79 -6.87
CA LEU A 7 0.64 -11.04 -6.37
C LEU A 7 0.60 -11.23 -4.86
N THR A 8 1.15 -12.34 -4.35
CA THR A 8 1.20 -12.63 -2.92
C THR A 8 2.62 -12.92 -2.45
N GLY A 9 3.00 -12.44 -1.27
CA GLY A 9 4.32 -12.72 -0.70
C GLY A 9 4.51 -12.19 0.71
N LYS A 10 5.49 -12.73 1.44
CA LYS A 10 5.84 -12.26 2.79
C LYS A 10 6.36 -10.83 2.75
N LYS A 11 7.34 -10.57 1.87
CA LYS A 11 7.92 -9.24 1.64
C LYS A 11 7.87 -8.92 0.15
N ILE A 12 7.23 -7.81 -0.20
CA ILE A 12 7.10 -7.34 -1.57
C ILE A 12 7.67 -5.94 -1.64
N VAL A 13 8.57 -5.71 -2.59
CA VAL A 13 9.21 -4.40 -2.78
C VAL A 13 9.07 -4.02 -4.24
N PHE A 14 8.39 -2.91 -4.49
CA PHE A 14 8.32 -2.28 -5.80
C PHE A 14 9.38 -1.18 -5.87
N GLY A 15 10.19 -1.23 -6.91
CA GLY A 15 11.28 -0.29 -7.12
C GLY A 15 10.80 1.13 -7.41
N LYS A 16 11.76 2.05 -7.51
CA LYS A 16 11.52 3.41 -7.99
C LYS A 16 10.92 3.38 -9.39
N ASP A 17 9.98 4.29 -9.68
CA ASP A 17 9.37 4.49 -11.00
C ASP A 17 8.74 3.20 -11.59
N SER A 18 8.30 2.29 -10.72
CA SER A 18 7.68 1.02 -11.14
C SER A 18 6.17 1.16 -11.26
N GLU A 19 5.59 0.42 -12.21
CA GLU A 19 4.15 0.43 -12.48
C GLU A 19 3.58 -0.98 -12.30
N VAL A 20 2.62 -1.12 -11.41
CA VAL A 20 2.00 -2.40 -11.05
C VAL A 20 0.49 -2.28 -11.16
N SER A 21 -0.08 -3.08 -12.05
CA SER A 21 -1.53 -3.26 -12.18
C SER A 21 -1.95 -4.58 -11.55
N GLY A 22 -3.08 -4.56 -10.84
CA GLY A 22 -3.63 -5.70 -10.10
C GLY A 22 -3.48 -5.62 -8.57
N LEU A 23 -3.83 -6.74 -7.92
CA LEU A 23 -3.92 -6.83 -6.46
C LEU A 23 -2.65 -7.41 -5.82
N VAL A 24 -2.04 -6.64 -4.93
CA VAL A 24 -0.85 -7.03 -4.16
C VAL A 24 -1.24 -7.35 -2.72
N ILE A 25 -0.84 -8.52 -2.21
CA ILE A 25 -1.12 -8.93 -0.83
C ILE A 25 0.14 -9.43 -0.14
N GLY A 26 0.45 -8.92 1.04
CA GLY A 26 1.65 -9.31 1.76
C GLY A 26 1.79 -8.80 3.17
N CYS A 27 2.75 -9.35 3.91
CA CYS A 27 2.98 -8.95 5.31
C CYS A 27 3.70 -7.62 5.39
N GLU A 28 4.73 -7.44 4.57
CA GLU A 28 5.50 -6.21 4.42
C GLU A 28 5.50 -5.80 2.94
N ILE A 29 4.97 -4.62 2.66
CA ILE A 29 4.91 -4.08 1.30
C ILE A 29 5.57 -2.70 1.29
N GLU A 30 6.55 -2.52 0.41
CA GLU A 30 7.19 -1.23 0.18
C GLU A 30 6.97 -0.81 -1.27
N ILE A 31 6.34 0.35 -1.43
CA ILE A 31 6.07 0.98 -2.73
C ILE A 31 7.10 2.10 -2.89
N GLY A 32 8.03 1.91 -3.84
CA GLY A 32 9.15 2.81 -4.09
C GLY A 32 8.75 4.21 -4.54
N ARG A 33 9.72 5.13 -4.58
CA ARG A 33 9.44 6.53 -4.96
C ARG A 33 8.91 6.61 -6.39
N ASN A 34 7.89 7.45 -6.59
CA ASN A 34 7.19 7.61 -7.88
C ASN A 34 6.68 6.30 -8.50
N ALA A 35 6.46 5.27 -7.67
CA ALA A 35 5.85 4.05 -8.17
C ALA A 35 4.33 4.22 -8.22
N GLU A 36 3.70 3.58 -9.20
CA GLU A 36 2.26 3.54 -9.38
C GLU A 36 1.77 2.12 -9.10
N VAL A 37 0.86 1.96 -8.14
CA VAL A 37 0.31 0.66 -7.76
C VAL A 37 -1.21 0.75 -7.65
N GLU A 38 -1.92 -0.15 -8.32
CA GLU A 38 -3.38 -0.11 -8.33
C GLU A 38 -3.99 -0.43 -6.95
N ARG A 39 -3.67 -1.60 -6.38
CA ARG A 39 -4.35 -2.10 -5.16
C ARG A 39 -3.42 -2.89 -4.26
N VAL A 40 -3.43 -2.57 -2.96
CA VAL A 40 -2.57 -3.16 -1.95
C VAL A 40 -3.34 -3.55 -0.71
N ILE A 41 -3.16 -4.79 -0.23
CA ILE A 41 -3.65 -5.27 1.06
C ILE A 41 -2.48 -5.79 1.89
N GLY A 42 -2.18 -5.15 3.01
CA GLY A 42 -0.90 -5.36 3.71
C GLY A 42 -0.97 -5.50 5.23
N GLY A 43 0.01 -6.19 5.81
CA GLY A 43 0.24 -6.12 7.25
C GLY A 43 0.80 -4.74 7.60
N ARG A 44 1.98 -4.46 7.08
CA ARG A 44 2.64 -3.16 7.10
C ARG A 44 2.85 -2.69 5.65
N VAL A 45 2.37 -1.50 5.34
CA VAL A 45 2.56 -0.87 4.03
C VAL A 45 3.35 0.43 4.19
N VAL A 46 4.40 0.59 3.39
CA VAL A 46 5.20 1.81 3.31
C VAL A 46 5.08 2.36 1.90
N ILE A 47 4.55 3.58 1.78
CA ILE A 47 4.35 4.29 0.52
C ILE A 47 5.38 5.42 0.49
N ARG A 48 6.38 5.29 -0.37
CA ARG A 48 7.50 6.23 -0.43
C ARG A 48 7.11 7.52 -1.16
N ARG A 49 7.95 8.53 -1.00
CA ARG A 49 7.79 9.86 -1.60
C ARG A 49 7.35 9.81 -3.06
N GLY A 50 6.27 10.52 -3.39
CA GLY A 50 5.79 10.69 -4.77
C GLY A 50 5.10 9.48 -5.38
N ALA A 51 4.93 8.39 -4.64
CA ALA A 51 4.20 7.22 -5.14
C ALA A 51 2.70 7.48 -5.20
N GLU A 52 2.03 6.85 -6.16
CA GLU A 52 0.59 6.94 -6.38
C GLU A 52 -0.04 5.56 -6.19
N VAL A 53 -1.07 5.48 -5.35
CA VAL A 53 -1.75 4.21 -5.05
C VAL A 53 -3.26 4.36 -5.08
N GLY A 54 -3.94 3.55 -5.90
CA GLY A 54 -5.41 3.60 -5.99
C GLY A 54 -6.07 3.17 -4.68
N TYR A 55 -5.77 1.95 -4.21
CA TYR A 55 -6.39 1.39 -3.01
C TYR A 55 -5.36 0.81 -2.04
N VAL A 56 -5.46 1.16 -0.78
CA VAL A 56 -4.65 0.63 0.31
C VAL A 56 -5.55 0.15 1.45
N GLU A 57 -5.34 -1.08 1.87
CA GLU A 57 -5.96 -1.63 3.07
C GLU A 57 -4.90 -2.32 3.93
N ALA A 58 -4.63 -1.85 5.14
CA ALA A 58 -3.57 -2.46 5.95
C ALA A 58 -3.75 -2.36 7.46
N HIS A 59 -2.99 -3.17 8.23
CA HIS A 59 -2.96 -2.98 9.67
C HIS A 59 -2.28 -1.66 10.04
N SER A 60 -1.10 -1.41 9.48
CA SER A 60 -0.30 -0.21 9.73
C SER A 60 0.20 0.38 8.41
N VAL A 61 0.06 1.68 8.22
CA VAL A 61 0.50 2.38 6.99
C VAL A 61 1.39 3.56 7.34
N LEU A 62 2.49 3.69 6.59
CA LEU A 62 3.32 4.89 6.52
C LEU A 62 3.23 5.49 5.13
N VAL A 63 2.80 6.73 5.02
CA VAL A 63 2.73 7.49 3.77
C VAL A 63 3.71 8.66 3.83
N GLU A 64 4.75 8.60 3.00
CA GLU A 64 5.77 9.65 2.90
C GLU A 64 5.28 10.86 2.08
N ARG A 65 6.04 11.96 2.18
CA ARG A 65 5.72 13.25 1.57
C ARG A 65 5.40 13.17 0.09
N GLY A 66 4.36 13.88 -0.36
CA GLY A 66 4.01 13.97 -1.78
C GLY A 66 3.51 12.67 -2.41
N ALA A 67 3.33 11.59 -1.63
CA ALA A 67 2.62 10.42 -2.11
C ALA A 67 1.11 10.69 -2.15
N GLU A 68 0.42 10.06 -3.08
CA GLU A 68 -1.02 10.16 -3.29
C GLU A 68 -1.68 8.80 -3.12
N VAL A 69 -2.78 8.77 -2.36
CA VAL A 69 -3.60 7.57 -2.18
C VAL A 69 -5.06 7.93 -2.38
N GLU A 70 -5.74 7.26 -3.33
CA GLU A 70 -7.16 7.53 -3.58
C GLU A 70 -8.01 7.01 -2.40
N GLU A 71 -7.81 5.77 -1.98
CA GLU A 71 -8.51 5.20 -0.83
C GLU A 71 -7.56 4.49 0.14
N LEU A 72 -7.54 4.95 1.39
CA LEU A 72 -6.76 4.38 2.49
C LEU A 72 -7.69 3.85 3.59
N ARG A 73 -7.66 2.54 3.79
CA ARG A 73 -8.29 1.84 4.91
C ARG A 73 -7.24 1.27 5.86
N TYR A 74 -7.38 1.52 7.15
CA TYR A 74 -6.40 1.04 8.14
C TYR A 74 -7.03 0.51 9.43
N VAL A 75 -6.38 -0.47 10.05
CA VAL A 75 -6.88 -1.09 11.30
C VAL A 75 -6.26 -0.45 12.55
N LYS A 76 -4.92 -0.41 12.63
CA LYS A 76 -4.19 0.04 13.82
C LYS A 76 -3.80 1.51 13.71
N ASP A 77 -2.92 1.82 12.77
CA ASP A 77 -2.29 3.13 12.63
C ASP A 77 -2.07 3.50 11.16
N ALA A 78 -2.11 4.81 10.90
CA ALA A 78 -1.83 5.39 9.59
C ALA A 78 -1.08 6.71 9.81
N GLU A 79 0.24 6.66 9.67
CA GLU A 79 1.14 7.80 9.74
C GLU A 79 1.27 8.43 8.35
N VAL A 80 0.91 9.70 8.24
CA VAL A 80 0.88 10.43 6.97
C VAL A 80 1.71 11.69 7.14
N TYR A 81 2.78 11.79 6.35
CA TYR A 81 3.70 12.93 6.40
C TYR A 81 3.11 14.15 5.69
N GLU A 82 3.68 15.33 5.98
CA GLU A 82 3.35 16.60 5.32
C GLU A 82 3.34 16.46 3.78
N ASP A 83 2.40 17.13 3.14
CA ASP A 83 2.19 17.17 1.69
C ASP A 83 1.80 15.83 1.02
N ALA A 84 1.56 14.76 1.78
CA ALA A 84 0.91 13.58 1.23
C ALA A 84 -0.61 13.82 1.07
N LEU A 85 -1.19 13.35 -0.03
CA LEU A 85 -2.61 13.50 -0.34
C LEU A 85 -3.33 12.17 -0.15
N ILE A 86 -4.34 12.15 0.72
CA ILE A 86 -5.22 11.00 0.91
C ILE A 86 -6.64 11.47 0.60
N HIS A 87 -7.24 10.98 -0.48
CA HIS A 87 -8.58 11.43 -0.89
C HIS A 87 -9.67 10.88 0.03
N LEU A 88 -9.62 9.59 0.34
CA LEU A 88 -10.51 8.94 1.30
C LEU A 88 -9.71 8.19 2.36
N LYS A 89 -9.95 8.51 3.63
CA LYS A 89 -9.29 7.85 4.77
C LYS A 89 -10.33 7.26 5.73
N THR A 90 -10.28 5.94 5.93
CA THR A 90 -11.24 5.20 6.75
C THR A 90 -10.53 4.27 7.73
N LYS A 91 -10.92 4.30 9.00
CA LYS A 91 -10.50 3.29 9.97
C LYS A 91 -11.46 2.10 9.93
N ILE A 92 -10.93 0.88 9.83
CA ILE A 92 -11.68 -0.38 9.73
C ILE A 92 -11.33 -1.32 10.89
N SER A 93 -12.17 -2.33 11.15
CA SER A 93 -11.96 -3.30 12.24
C SER A 93 -11.07 -4.48 11.84
N GLU A 94 -11.13 -4.89 10.57
CA GLU A 94 -10.41 -6.04 10.02
C GLU A 94 -10.19 -5.85 8.53
N LEU A 95 -9.17 -6.53 7.99
CA LEU A 95 -8.86 -6.50 6.56
C LEU A 95 -9.84 -7.37 5.77
N SER A 96 -10.13 -6.99 4.52
CA SER A 96 -11.00 -7.73 3.60
C SER A 96 -10.39 -9.07 3.16
N GLU A 97 -9.07 -9.21 3.26
CA GLU A 97 -8.34 -10.44 2.94
C GLU A 97 -7.50 -10.88 4.13
N LYS A 98 -7.45 -12.21 4.35
CA LYS A 98 -6.54 -12.80 5.34
C LYS A 98 -5.11 -12.76 4.80
N ILE A 99 -4.21 -12.15 5.56
CA ILE A 99 -2.78 -12.17 5.30
C ILE A 99 -2.17 -13.29 6.12
N VAL A 100 -1.53 -14.25 5.44
CA VAL A 100 -0.81 -15.35 6.08
C VAL A 100 0.67 -14.98 6.16
N CYS A 101 1.12 -14.70 7.37
CA CYS A 101 2.51 -14.38 7.69
C CYS A 101 3.10 -15.56 8.47
N GLU A 102 3.63 -16.55 7.76
CA GLU A 102 4.39 -17.62 8.41
C GLU A 102 5.75 -17.07 8.87
N GLU A 103 6.16 -17.43 10.09
CA GLU A 103 7.41 -17.00 10.74
C GLU A 103 8.65 -17.54 10.03
#